data_AF-A0A5S6QN83-F1
#
_entry.id   AF-A0A5S6QN83-F1
#
_cell.length_a   1.000
_cell.length_b   1.000
_cell.length_c   1.000
_cell.angle_alpha   90.00
_cell.angle_beta   90.00
_cell.angle_gamma   90.00
#
_symmetry.space_group_name_H-M   'P 1'
#
loop_
_entity.id
_entity.type
_entity.pdbx_description
1 polymer ?
#
loop_
_entity_poly.entity_id
_entity_poly.type
_entity_poly.pdbx_seq_one_letter_code
_entity_poly.pdbx_strand_id
1 'polypeptide(L)'
;MTGRCYIASIKARTSLFPTRLQTLRGRAETGDQRVLCRHCGHVSGSPESLSHISQTCSFTHGLIVRRHGVIAKKLAWLAEEGGFAVTVEPTLRHEDMAYKPDLIAVKDDSLARRYD
;
A
#
# COMPACT_ATOMS: atom_id res chain seq x y z
N MET A 1 -18.43 -0.16 13.20
CA MET A 1 -17.19 0.66 13.28
C MET A 1 -17.28 1.52 14.54
N THR A 2 -16.26 1.53 15.40
CA THR A 2 -16.30 2.34 16.63
C THR A 2 -15.92 3.79 16.35
N GLY A 3 -16.31 4.73 17.22
CA GLY A 3 -15.92 6.15 17.09
C GLY A 3 -14.40 6.35 17.07
N ARG A 4 -13.65 5.54 17.84
CA ARG A 4 -12.19 5.53 17.80
C ARG A 4 -11.64 5.16 16.42
N CYS A 5 -12.19 4.12 15.78
CA CYS A 5 -11.78 3.72 14.44
C CYS A 5 -12.12 4.78 13.39
N TYR A 6 -13.27 5.46 13.54
CA TYR A 6 -13.67 6.54 12.65
C TYR A 6 -12.67 7.71 12.69
N ILE A 7 -12.34 8.21 13.90
CA ILE A 7 -11.36 9.29 14.10
C ILE A 7 -9.98 8.87 13.58
N ALA A 8 -9.53 7.65 13.87
CA ALA A 8 -8.26 7.14 13.37
C ALA A 8 -8.22 7.09 11.84
N SER A 9 -9.33 6.71 11.20
CA SER A 9 -9.45 6.68 9.74
C SER A 9 -9.36 8.07 9.13
N ILE A 10 -10.00 9.08 9.74
CA ILE A 10 -9.87 10.48 9.31
C ILE A 10 -8.40 10.91 9.39
N LYS A 11 -7.76 10.69 10.54
CA LYS A 11 -6.34 11.04 10.75
C LYS A 11 -5.41 10.36 9.75
N ALA A 12 -5.69 9.11 9.38
CA ALA A 12 -4.92 8.40 8.36
C ALA A 12 -5.11 9.05 6.97
N ARG A 13 -6.35 9.34 6.56
CA ARG A 13 -6.63 9.94 5.24
C ARG A 13 -6.06 11.35 5.09
N THR A 14 -6.06 12.13 6.17
CA THR A 14 -5.58 13.52 6.16
C THR A 14 -4.11 13.66 6.59
N SER A 15 -3.37 12.56 6.76
CA SER A 15 -1.99 12.54 7.26
C SER A 15 -1.81 13.26 8.62
N LEU A 16 -2.85 13.28 9.45
CA LEU A 16 -2.87 13.86 10.79
C LEU A 16 -2.59 12.82 11.88
N PHE A 17 -2.19 11.60 11.51
CA PHE A 17 -1.73 10.63 12.49
C PHE A 17 -0.48 11.19 13.20
N PRO A 18 -0.36 11.07 14.54
CA PRO A 18 0.70 11.72 15.33
C PRO A 18 2.06 11.04 15.15
N THR A 19 2.58 11.08 13.93
CA THR A 19 3.95 10.73 13.55
C THR A 19 4.90 11.85 13.93
N ARG A 20 6.20 11.57 14.13
CA ARG A 20 7.17 12.63 14.49
C ARG A 20 7.17 13.79 13.51
N LEU A 21 7.10 13.51 12.20
CA LEU A 21 7.03 14.55 11.17
C LEU A 21 5.80 15.46 11.36
N GLN A 22 4.64 14.86 11.68
CA GLN A 22 3.41 15.62 11.90
C GLN A 22 3.43 16.41 13.23
N THR A 23 3.95 15.82 14.31
CA THR A 23 3.99 16.48 15.63
C THR A 23 5.03 17.60 15.71
N LEU A 24 6.09 17.52 14.88
CA LEU A 24 7.16 18.52 14.81
C LEU A 24 6.98 19.47 13.62
N ARG A 25 5.83 19.42 12.93
CA ARG A 25 5.53 20.29 11.81
C ARG A 25 5.64 21.76 12.23
N GLY A 26 6.46 22.53 11.51
CA GLY A 26 6.75 23.93 11.82
C GLY A 26 7.64 24.17 13.05
N ARG A 27 8.19 23.11 13.65
CA ARG A 27 9.12 23.17 14.80
C ARG A 27 10.47 22.51 14.54
N ALA A 28 10.52 21.55 13.61
CA ALA A 28 11.75 20.91 13.17
C ALA A 28 12.42 21.73 12.06
N GLU A 29 13.73 21.85 12.15
CA GLU A 29 14.58 22.40 11.10
C GLU A 29 14.88 21.33 10.03
N THR A 30 15.38 21.75 8.88
CA THR A 30 15.86 20.82 7.85
C THR A 30 17.00 19.96 8.40
N GLY A 31 16.88 18.64 8.27
CA GLY A 31 17.88 17.70 8.79
C GLY A 31 17.73 17.34 10.27
N ASP A 32 16.69 17.84 10.95
CA ASP A 32 16.43 17.52 12.35
C ASP A 32 16.21 16.02 12.57
N GLN A 33 17.11 15.39 13.31
CA GLN A 33 17.09 13.95 13.58
C GLN A 33 15.83 13.52 14.36
N ARG A 34 15.16 14.44 15.07
CA ARG A 34 13.93 14.15 15.81
C ARG A 34 12.76 13.80 14.89
N VAL A 35 12.81 14.15 13.61
CA VAL A 35 11.77 13.76 12.64
C VAL A 35 11.95 12.34 12.12
N LEU A 36 13.08 11.69 12.38
CA LEU A 36 13.39 10.36 11.84
C LEU A 36 12.49 9.27 12.41
N CYS A 37 12.27 8.23 11.60
CA CYS A 37 11.55 7.03 11.98
C CYS A 37 12.15 6.40 13.24
N ARG A 38 11.32 6.13 14.26
CA ARG A 38 11.77 5.50 15.51
C ARG A 38 12.47 4.16 15.33
N HIS A 39 12.13 3.43 14.27
CA HIS A 39 12.63 2.07 14.06
C HIS A 39 13.79 2.03 13.08
N CYS A 40 13.60 2.53 11.85
CA CYS A 40 14.64 2.45 10.83
C CYS A 40 15.43 3.76 10.63
N GLY A 41 15.00 4.88 11.23
CA GLY A 41 15.49 6.21 10.87
C GLY A 41 17.00 6.38 11.02
N HIS A 42 17.61 5.73 12.03
CA HIS A 42 19.06 5.74 12.23
C HIS A 42 19.85 5.05 11.11
N VAL A 43 19.23 4.13 10.38
CA VAL A 43 19.86 3.37 9.28
C VAL A 43 19.44 3.92 7.92
N SER A 44 18.15 4.24 7.75
CA SER A 44 17.58 4.63 6.46
C SER A 44 17.57 6.14 6.20
N GLY A 45 17.81 6.96 7.23
CA GLY A 45 17.60 8.41 7.17
C GLY A 45 16.15 8.83 6.90
N SER A 46 15.19 7.90 6.93
CA SER A 46 13.80 8.18 6.56
C SER A 46 13.06 8.90 7.69
N PRO A 47 12.29 9.96 7.39
CA PRO A 47 11.42 10.61 8.37
C PRO A 47 10.27 9.68 8.80
N GLU A 48 9.84 9.82 10.05
CA GLU A 48 8.62 9.19 10.54
C GLU A 48 7.41 9.93 9.96
N SER A 49 7.00 9.52 8.76
CA SER A 49 5.75 9.94 8.14
C SER A 49 4.77 8.77 8.06
N LEU A 50 3.50 9.07 7.84
CA LEU A 50 2.48 8.04 7.64
C LEU A 50 2.77 7.22 6.36
N SER A 51 3.24 7.87 5.29
CA SER A 51 3.63 7.18 4.06
C SER A 51 4.79 6.22 4.32
N HIS A 52 5.84 6.66 5.01
CA HIS A 52 6.97 5.81 5.36
C HIS A 52 6.54 4.59 6.19
N ILE A 53 5.87 4.82 7.33
CA ILE A 53 5.43 3.73 8.23
C ILE A 53 4.51 2.74 7.52
N SER A 54 3.65 3.23 6.64
CA SER A 54 2.61 2.41 6.02
C SER A 54 2.98 1.87 4.63
N GLN A 55 4.11 2.25 4.04
CA GLN A 55 4.46 1.82 2.67
C GLN A 55 5.87 1.27 2.54
N THR A 56 6.87 1.81 3.25
CA THR A 56 8.29 1.52 2.95
C THR A 56 9.13 1.14 4.16
N CYS A 57 8.65 1.32 5.39
CA CYS A 57 9.43 0.98 6.57
C CYS A 57 9.64 -0.54 6.67
N SER A 58 10.92 -0.95 6.71
CA SER A 58 11.31 -2.36 6.80
C SER A 58 10.78 -3.05 8.06
N PHE A 59 10.66 -2.32 9.17
CA PHE A 59 10.14 -2.85 10.44
C PHE A 59 8.63 -3.08 10.44
N THR A 60 7.89 -2.42 9.54
CA THR A 60 6.44 -2.64 9.36
C THR A 60 6.14 -3.42 8.08
N HIS A 61 7.15 -3.97 7.40
CA HIS A 61 6.99 -4.70 6.14
C HIS A 61 5.92 -5.80 6.22
N GLY A 62 5.91 -6.60 7.30
CA GLY A 62 4.88 -7.62 7.50
C GLY A 62 3.45 -7.05 7.55
N LEU A 63 3.26 -5.85 8.13
CA LEU A 63 1.96 -5.17 8.15
C LEU A 63 1.60 -4.59 6.78
N ILE A 64 2.61 -4.11 6.03
CA ILE A 64 2.45 -3.62 4.67
C ILE A 64 1.95 -4.75 3.76
N VAL A 65 2.63 -5.92 3.80
CA VAL A 65 2.24 -7.14 3.07
C VAL A 65 0.85 -7.60 3.49
N ARG A 66 0.54 -7.61 4.80
CA ARG A 66 -0.79 -7.98 5.29
C ARG A 66 -1.88 -7.06 4.74
N ARG A 67 -1.65 -5.74 4.75
CA ARG A 67 -2.58 -4.76 4.18
C ARG A 67 -2.75 -4.99 2.68
N HIS A 68 -1.66 -5.17 1.96
CA HIS A 68 -1.65 -5.49 0.53
C HIS A 68 -2.54 -6.71 0.25
N GLY A 69 -2.30 -7.84 0.92
CA GLY A 69 -3.08 -9.06 0.72
C GLY A 69 -4.56 -8.90 1.06
N VAL A 70 -4.92 -8.10 2.07
CA VAL A 70 -6.33 -7.78 2.38
C VAL A 70 -6.98 -6.97 1.27
N ILE A 71 -6.27 -5.96 0.73
CA ILE A 71 -6.78 -5.12 -0.36
C ILE A 71 -6.90 -5.93 -1.65
N ALA A 72 -5.87 -6.69 -2.02
CA ALA A 72 -5.86 -7.53 -3.21
C ALA A 72 -7.03 -8.53 -3.19
N LYS A 73 -7.25 -9.24 -2.08
CA LYS A 73 -8.39 -10.14 -1.91
C LYS A 73 -9.73 -9.44 -2.00
N LYS A 74 -9.85 -8.23 -1.43
CA LYS A 74 -11.11 -7.46 -1.49
C LYS A 74 -11.43 -7.01 -2.92
N LEU A 75 -10.41 -6.56 -3.65
CA LEU A 75 -10.54 -6.16 -5.05
C LEU A 75 -10.86 -7.36 -5.95
N ALA A 76 -10.21 -8.50 -5.72
CA ALA A 76 -10.51 -9.75 -6.43
C ALA A 76 -11.98 -10.15 -6.23
N TRP A 77 -12.44 -10.19 -4.98
CA TRP A 77 -13.85 -10.51 -4.67
C TRP A 77 -14.83 -9.52 -5.34
N LEU A 78 -14.54 -8.21 -5.31
CA LEU A 78 -15.40 -7.22 -5.99
C LEU A 78 -15.44 -7.42 -7.51
N ALA A 79 -14.32 -7.81 -8.12
CA ALA A 79 -14.24 -8.08 -9.55
C ALA A 79 -14.96 -9.39 -9.92
N GLU A 80 -14.86 -10.44 -9.10
CA GLU A 80 -15.60 -11.69 -9.27
C GLU A 80 -17.12 -11.45 -9.22
N GLU A 81 -17.60 -10.67 -8.24
CA GLU A 81 -19.00 -10.23 -8.16
C GLU A 81 -19.42 -9.40 -9.41
N GLY A 82 -18.46 -8.73 -10.06
CA GLY A 82 -18.65 -8.01 -11.32
C GLY A 82 -18.64 -8.88 -12.58
N GLY A 83 -18.52 -10.21 -12.42
CA GLY A 83 -18.50 -11.20 -13.51
C GLY A 83 -17.12 -11.37 -14.16
N PHE A 84 -16.03 -11.02 -13.48
CA PHE A 84 -14.67 -11.28 -13.94
C PHE A 84 -14.14 -12.60 -13.36
N ALA A 85 -13.38 -13.37 -14.14
CA ALA A 85 -12.47 -14.37 -13.62
C ALA A 85 -11.17 -13.68 -13.16
N VAL A 86 -10.76 -13.87 -11.91
CA VAL A 86 -9.61 -13.17 -11.32
C VAL A 86 -8.50 -14.13 -10.90
N THR A 87 -7.26 -13.81 -11.26
CA THR A 87 -6.05 -14.46 -10.72
C THR A 87 -5.29 -13.48 -9.83
N VAL A 88 -4.97 -13.90 -8.60
CA VAL A 88 -4.31 -13.07 -7.58
C VAL A 88 -2.81 -13.36 -7.54
N GLU A 89 -1.99 -12.30 -7.54
CA GLU A 89 -0.53 -12.33 -7.49
C GLU A 89 0.14 -13.32 -8.48
N PRO A 90 -0.30 -13.43 -9.76
CA PRO A 90 0.33 -14.36 -10.68
C PRO A 90 1.75 -13.93 -11.05
N THR A 91 2.59 -14.92 -11.36
CA THR A 91 3.88 -14.67 -12.01
C THR A 91 3.74 -15.07 -13.48
N LEU A 92 3.72 -14.07 -14.36
CA LEU A 92 3.74 -14.29 -15.80
C LEU A 92 5.19 -14.30 -16.29
N ARG A 93 5.51 -15.26 -17.14
CA ARG A 93 6.81 -15.31 -17.82
C ARG A 93 6.59 -15.08 -19.29
N HIS A 94 7.34 -14.15 -19.86
CA HIS A 94 7.37 -13.89 -21.29
C HIS A 94 8.82 -13.60 -21.68
N GLU A 95 9.34 -14.38 -22.62
CA GLU A 95 10.78 -14.42 -22.94
C GLU A 95 11.61 -14.62 -21.65
N ASP A 96 12.63 -13.78 -21.44
CA ASP A 96 13.50 -13.81 -20.26
C ASP A 96 12.99 -12.91 -19.11
N MET A 97 11.76 -12.39 -19.21
CA MET A 97 11.19 -11.46 -18.23
C MET A 97 10.09 -12.09 -17.38
N ALA A 98 10.06 -11.73 -16.09
CA ALA A 98 8.99 -12.09 -15.16
C ALA A 98 8.17 -10.84 -14.79
N TYR A 99 6.88 -10.90 -15.08
CA TYR A 99 5.90 -9.87 -14.71
C TYR A 99 5.09 -10.37 -13.51
N LYS A 100 4.98 -9.52 -12.49
CA LYS A 100 4.26 -9.83 -11.24
C LYS A 100 3.15 -8.79 -11.01
N PRO A 101 2.04 -8.84 -11.76
CA PRO A 101 0.88 -8.02 -11.44
C PRO A 101 0.24 -8.51 -10.14
N ASP A 102 -0.41 -7.59 -9.42
CA ASP A 102 -1.14 -7.95 -8.18
C ASP A 102 -2.43 -8.71 -8.48
N LEU A 103 -3.10 -8.37 -9.58
CA LEU A 103 -4.36 -8.96 -10.04
C LEU A 103 -4.40 -9.01 -11.56
N ILE A 104 -4.93 -10.10 -12.11
CA ILE A 104 -5.37 -10.19 -13.51
C ILE A 104 -6.86 -10.50 -13.47
N ALA A 105 -7.68 -9.61 -14.05
CA ALA A 105 -9.12 -9.80 -14.16
C ALA A 105 -9.50 -9.92 -15.64
N VAL A 106 -10.17 -11.02 -15.98
CA VAL A 106 -10.64 -11.31 -17.34
C VAL A 106 -12.15 -11.37 -17.32
N LYS A 107 -12.80 -10.66 -18.23
CA LYS A 107 -14.24 -10.77 -18.46
C LYS A 107 -14.44 -11.40 -19.81
N ASP A 108 -15.21 -12.47 -19.87
CA ASP A 108 -15.64 -13.03 -21.14
C ASP A 108 -16.53 -12.00 -21.83
N ASP A 109 -15.96 -11.34 -22.82
CA ASP A 109 -16.68 -10.72 -23.91
C ASP A 109 -16.11 -11.41 -25.13
N SER A 110 -16.84 -12.39 -25.68
CA SER A 110 -16.30 -13.34 -26.67
C SER A 110 -15.76 -12.71 -27.98
N LEU A 111 -15.68 -11.38 -28.10
CA LEU A 111 -15.29 -10.67 -29.31
C LEU A 111 -14.65 -9.29 -29.03
N ALA A 112 -13.32 -9.23 -28.85
CA ALA A 112 -12.58 -7.99 -29.07
C ALA A 112 -11.21 -8.23 -29.74
N ARG A 113 -11.29 -8.74 -30.98
CA ARG A 113 -10.36 -8.50 -32.11
C ARG A 113 -8.98 -9.18 -32.09
N ARG A 114 -8.89 -10.19 -32.96
CA ARG A 114 -7.86 -10.41 -34.00
C ARG A 114 -6.40 -10.10 -33.62
N TYR A 115 -5.63 -11.16 -33.46
CA TYR A 115 -4.28 -11.21 -34.02
C TYR A 115 -4.24 -12.38 -35.01
N ASP A 116 -4.68 -12.08 -36.24
CA ASP A 116 -4.16 -12.69 -37.47
C ASP A 116 -3.05 -11.76 -37.99
#